data_AF-A0AA39V9D7-F1
#
_entry.id   AF-A0AA39V9D7-F1
#
_cell.length_a   1.000
_cell.length_b   1.000
_cell.length_c   1.000
_cell.angle_alpha   90.00
_cell.angle_beta   90.00
_cell.angle_gamma   90.00
#
_symmetry.space_group_name_H-M   'P 1'
#
loop_
_entity.id
_entity.type
_entity.pdbx_description
1 polymer ?
#
loop_
_entity_poly.entity_id
_entity_poly.type
_entity_poly.pdbx_seq_one_letter_code
_entity_poly.pdbx_strand_id
1 'polypeptide(L)'
;MEMAEQVRSSSRSSTTPGHLSFRNLEKQKKEKKEEVIDVEKLKKMKQEKISAWTMKGLVNVISGSGLSTISNTLENYDDEEGEQKDKEITSEWEAKVAAYQIFRNVAKHGRKYIEEDDLFRFMKKEDVDILLPLFEGAVETGKIKRSTFKNWVVNAYLERKSLAHSLNDTKTAIEELNKLVSVIVVVLSIIVWLLMMELLTTQILVLISSQLLLVAFMFGNTAKTVFEAIIFVFVMHPFDVGDRCVIDGVQMTVEEMNILTTVFLRYDNEKIFYPNSSLATKPISNFYRSPEMSDTVEFSVDVSTSIESIGALKSRIKAYLESKLQHWRPAHSMVVKEIENVNKMKLALYVNHTINFQNYGDKNSRRSELVLELKKIFEDLGIKYHLLPQEVRLSYVAGHHL
;
A
#
# COMPACT_ATOMS: atom_id res chain seq x y z
N MET A 1 -62.67 -9.12 -31.00
CA MET A 1 -61.60 -8.32 -30.35
C MET A 1 -61.93 -8.31 -28.87
N GLU A 2 -61.51 -9.38 -28.19
CA GLU A 2 -60.34 -9.42 -27.28
C GLU A 2 -60.61 -8.62 -25.99
N MET A 3 -61.01 -9.30 -24.89
CA MET A 3 -60.19 -10.01 -23.90
C MET A 3 -59.44 -9.06 -22.94
N ALA A 4 -60.00 -8.96 -21.73
CA ALA A 4 -59.48 -8.92 -20.35
C ALA A 4 -58.03 -8.47 -19.97
N GLU A 5 -57.96 -7.98 -18.72
CA GLU A 5 -56.82 -7.84 -17.78
C GLU A 5 -55.82 -6.70 -18.04
N GLN A 6 -55.31 -5.93 -17.05
CA GLN A 6 -55.05 -6.22 -15.64
C GLN A 6 -54.85 -4.92 -14.82
N VAL A 7 -55.08 -5.02 -13.51
CA VAL A 7 -54.93 -3.98 -12.46
C VAL A 7 -53.50 -3.98 -11.87
N ARG A 8 -52.89 -2.80 -11.61
CA ARG A 8 -52.07 -2.45 -10.39
C ARG A 8 -51.44 -1.04 -10.46
N SER A 9 -51.88 -0.11 -9.59
CA SER A 9 -51.17 0.49 -8.42
C SER A 9 -49.88 1.30 -8.74
N SER A 10 -49.95 2.64 -8.81
CA SER A 10 -49.74 3.64 -7.74
C SER A 10 -48.28 4.03 -7.45
N SER A 11 -47.90 5.30 -7.68
CA SER A 11 -47.26 6.17 -6.67
C SER A 11 -46.90 7.56 -7.23
N ARG A 12 -46.94 8.53 -6.30
CA ARG A 12 -46.87 9.99 -6.42
C ARG A 12 -45.59 10.51 -7.09
N SER A 13 -45.71 11.45 -8.02
CA SER A 13 -44.61 12.28 -8.52
C SER A 13 -44.40 13.49 -7.61
N SER A 14 -43.18 13.63 -7.11
CA SER A 14 -42.69 14.73 -6.30
C SER A 14 -42.15 15.88 -7.17
N THR A 15 -42.33 17.07 -6.62
CA THR A 15 -42.03 18.41 -7.13
C THR A 15 -40.57 18.60 -7.55
N THR A 16 -40.37 19.04 -8.79
CA THR A 16 -39.10 19.50 -9.37
C THR A 16 -38.67 20.84 -8.75
N PRO A 17 -37.42 21.02 -8.27
CA PRO A 17 -36.90 22.34 -7.95
C PRO A 17 -35.92 22.86 -9.02
N GLY A 18 -36.28 23.99 -9.62
CA GLY A 18 -35.37 25.12 -9.84
C GLY A 18 -34.33 25.00 -10.96
N HIS A 19 -34.74 25.30 -12.18
CA HIS A 19 -33.84 25.64 -13.29
C HIS A 19 -33.39 27.11 -13.14
N LEU A 20 -32.09 27.37 -12.89
CA LEU A 20 -31.54 28.74 -12.91
C LEU A 20 -30.76 28.94 -14.22
N SER A 21 -31.36 29.73 -15.11
CA SER A 21 -30.75 30.24 -16.34
C SER A 21 -30.15 31.61 -16.06
N PHE A 22 -28.90 31.82 -16.45
CA PHE A 22 -28.27 33.15 -16.45
C PHE A 22 -28.11 33.65 -17.88
N ARG A 23 -28.67 34.83 -18.11
CA ARG A 23 -28.63 35.56 -19.38
C ARG A 23 -27.34 36.36 -19.43
N ASN A 24 -26.41 35.96 -20.29
CA ASN A 24 -25.21 36.75 -20.59
C ASN A 24 -25.60 37.92 -21.50
N LEU A 25 -25.30 39.15 -21.05
CA LEU A 25 -25.14 40.30 -21.94
C LEU A 25 -23.69 40.32 -22.39
N GLU A 26 -23.48 39.93 -23.65
CA GLU A 26 -22.18 39.94 -24.31
C GLU A 26 -21.55 41.33 -24.38
N LYS A 27 -20.22 41.37 -24.20
CA LYS A 27 -19.33 41.99 -25.18
C LYS A 27 -18.23 40.98 -25.57
N GLN A 28 -18.41 40.41 -26.76
CA GLN A 28 -17.52 39.70 -27.70
C GLN A 28 -15.99 39.72 -27.39
N LYS A 29 -15.16 38.71 -27.72
CA LYS A 29 -15.24 37.59 -28.69
C LYS A 29 -14.07 36.60 -28.44
N LYS A 30 -14.34 35.30 -28.27
CA LYS A 30 -13.75 34.16 -29.02
C LYS A 30 -14.08 32.83 -28.34
N GLU A 31 -14.69 31.97 -29.15
CA GLU A 31 -15.20 30.63 -28.86
C GLU A 31 -14.15 29.70 -28.24
N LYS A 32 -14.54 28.95 -27.19
CA LYS A 32 -14.01 27.59 -26.95
C LYS A 32 -15.14 26.68 -26.44
N LYS A 33 -15.18 25.50 -27.06
CA LYS A 33 -16.12 24.39 -26.90
C LYS A 33 -16.42 24.07 -25.42
N GLU A 34 -17.70 23.90 -25.13
CA GLU A 34 -18.22 23.34 -23.88
C GLU A 34 -17.88 21.84 -23.82
N GLU A 35 -16.99 21.45 -22.91
CA GLU A 35 -16.94 20.07 -22.41
C GLU A 35 -17.83 20.00 -21.17
N VAL A 36 -19.01 19.42 -21.35
CA VAL A 36 -19.97 19.15 -20.28
C VAL A 36 -19.47 17.94 -19.49
N ILE A 37 -19.00 18.17 -18.26
CA ILE A 37 -18.64 17.10 -17.32
C ILE A 37 -19.85 16.78 -16.45
N ASP A 38 -20.33 15.55 -16.59
CA ASP A 38 -21.48 14.99 -15.89
C ASP A 38 -21.14 14.69 -14.41
N VAL A 39 -21.78 15.44 -13.50
CA VAL A 39 -21.50 15.46 -12.05
C VAL A 39 -21.84 14.14 -11.37
N GLU A 40 -22.69 13.31 -11.98
CA GLU A 40 -23.03 11.98 -11.46
C GLU A 40 -21.87 10.97 -11.62
N LYS A 41 -20.97 11.19 -12.58
CA LYS A 41 -19.81 10.30 -12.84
C LYS A 41 -18.69 10.46 -11.81
N LEU A 42 -18.61 11.61 -11.14
CA LEU A 42 -17.64 11.90 -10.07
C LEU A 42 -18.00 11.22 -8.74
N LYS A 43 -19.27 10.85 -8.53
CA LYS A 43 -19.74 10.15 -7.32
C LYS A 43 -19.39 8.66 -7.26
N LYS A 44 -18.82 8.09 -8.33
CA LYS A 44 -18.39 6.66 -8.38
C LYS A 44 -16.89 6.43 -8.15
N MET A 45 -16.10 7.47 -7.90
CA MET A 45 -14.70 7.31 -7.51
C MET A 45 -14.57 7.22 -5.99
N LYS A 46 -13.88 6.15 -5.53
CA LYS A 46 -13.73 5.73 -4.13
C LYS A 46 -13.31 6.87 -3.18
N GLN A 47 -13.86 6.81 -1.97
CA GLN A 47 -13.45 7.56 -0.78
C GLN A 47 -11.95 7.38 -0.52
N GLU A 48 -11.16 8.36 -0.92
CA GLU A 48 -9.92 8.76 -0.26
C GLU A 48 -9.51 10.10 -0.87
N LYS A 49 -9.09 11.04 -0.03
CA LYS A 49 -8.79 12.45 -0.34
C LYS A 49 -10.02 13.34 -0.45
N ILE A 50 -10.29 14.05 0.65
CA ILE A 50 -11.13 15.25 0.61
C ILE A 50 -10.49 16.22 -0.38
N SER A 51 -11.22 16.49 -1.45
CA SER A 51 -10.71 17.30 -2.55
C SER A 51 -10.41 18.72 -2.06
N ALA A 52 -9.31 19.30 -2.56
CA ALA A 52 -9.00 20.72 -2.36
C ALA A 52 -10.16 21.64 -2.80
N TRP A 53 -11.06 21.14 -3.64
CA TRP A 53 -12.29 21.80 -4.06
C TRP A 53 -13.30 21.95 -2.91
N THR A 54 -13.44 20.94 -2.05
CA THR A 54 -14.33 20.98 -0.86
C THR A 54 -13.84 22.02 0.15
N MET A 55 -12.51 22.09 0.34
CA MET A 55 -11.87 23.11 1.18
C MET A 55 -11.95 24.52 0.59
N LYS A 56 -11.80 24.65 -0.74
CA LYS A 56 -12.03 25.93 -1.43
C LYS A 56 -13.49 26.37 -1.35
N GLY A 57 -14.43 25.42 -1.40
CA GLY A 57 -15.86 25.67 -1.19
C GLY A 57 -16.14 26.20 0.22
N LEU A 58 -15.56 25.60 1.25
CA LEU A 58 -15.67 26.08 2.63
C LEU A 58 -15.08 27.49 2.81
N VAL A 59 -13.89 27.74 2.25
CA VAL A 59 -13.25 29.06 2.30
C VAL A 59 -14.08 30.10 1.55
N ASN A 60 -14.62 29.78 0.37
CA ASN A 60 -15.44 30.69 -0.43
C ASN A 60 -16.82 30.96 0.17
N VAL A 61 -17.41 29.97 0.86
CA VAL A 61 -18.67 30.16 1.60
C VAL A 61 -18.43 31.00 2.86
N ILE A 62 -17.30 30.82 3.55
CA ILE A 62 -16.94 31.61 4.74
C ILE A 62 -16.51 33.04 4.37
N SER A 63 -15.89 33.26 3.20
CA SER A 63 -15.49 34.59 2.71
C SER A 63 -16.61 35.33 1.97
N GLY A 64 -17.51 34.62 1.30
CA GLY A 64 -18.60 35.18 0.49
C GLY A 64 -19.96 35.30 1.20
N SER A 65 -20.14 34.69 2.37
CA SER A 65 -21.36 34.86 3.17
C SER A 65 -21.27 36.15 3.99
N GLY A 66 -22.00 37.17 3.53
CA GLY A 66 -21.94 38.54 4.05
C GLY A 66 -21.95 38.66 5.57
N LEU A 67 -20.83 39.18 6.09
CA LEU A 67 -20.76 39.98 7.32
C LEU A 67 -20.50 41.44 6.94
N SER A 68 -21.47 42.06 6.27
CA SER A 68 -21.60 43.51 6.29
C SER A 68 -22.20 43.93 7.64
N THR A 69 -21.42 43.92 8.71
CA THR A 69 -21.66 44.83 9.85
C THR A 69 -20.44 44.90 10.78
N ILE A 70 -19.90 46.12 10.87
CA ILE A 70 -19.04 46.69 11.92
C ILE A 70 -17.64 46.05 12.06
N SER A 71 -16.75 46.37 11.12
CA SER A 71 -15.32 46.46 11.45
C SER A 71 -14.62 47.62 10.71
N ASN A 72 -15.34 48.73 10.54
CA ASN A 72 -14.75 50.04 10.22
C ASN A 72 -14.83 50.91 11.46
N THR A 73 -13.87 50.73 12.38
CA THR A 73 -13.40 51.77 13.30
C THR A 73 -12.18 51.21 14.02
N LEU A 74 -11.02 51.30 13.36
CA LEU A 74 -9.70 51.62 13.95
C LEU A 74 -8.61 51.26 12.94
N GLU A 75 -8.23 52.28 12.16
CA GLU A 75 -6.86 52.60 11.69
C GLU A 75 -6.12 51.51 10.89
N ASN A 76 -5.87 51.68 9.58
CA ASN A 76 -5.09 52.76 9.00
C ASN A 76 -5.50 53.10 7.55
N TYR A 77 -5.36 54.39 7.25
CA TYR A 77 -5.27 55.01 5.93
C TYR A 77 -4.11 54.40 5.11
N ASP A 78 -4.42 53.84 3.93
CA ASP A 78 -4.01 54.37 2.62
C ASP A 78 -4.30 53.34 1.52
N ASP A 79 -4.89 53.88 0.45
CA ASP A 79 -4.91 53.41 -0.94
C ASP A 79 -5.73 52.17 -1.39
N GLU A 80 -6.74 52.56 -2.19
CA GLU A 80 -7.20 51.96 -3.45
C GLU A 80 -8.14 50.73 -3.44
N GLU A 81 -9.27 50.94 -4.12
CA GLU A 81 -10.26 49.95 -4.54
C GLU A 81 -9.59 48.74 -5.19
N GLY A 82 -9.48 47.64 -4.44
CA GLY A 82 -8.98 46.36 -4.92
C GLY A 82 -9.96 45.25 -4.64
N GLU A 83 -10.45 44.61 -5.71
CA GLU A 83 -11.16 43.33 -5.68
C GLU A 83 -10.54 42.37 -4.66
N GLN A 84 -11.37 41.72 -3.84
CA GLN A 84 -10.97 40.62 -2.94
C GLN A 84 -10.35 39.49 -3.78
N LYS A 85 -9.04 39.53 -4.00
CA LYS A 85 -8.27 38.39 -4.48
C LYS A 85 -8.10 37.41 -3.32
N ASP A 86 -8.61 36.19 -3.50
CA ASP A 86 -8.30 35.02 -2.69
C ASP A 86 -6.77 34.94 -2.48
N LYS A 87 -6.27 35.34 -1.30
CA LYS A 87 -4.84 35.22 -0.98
C LYS A 87 -4.53 33.74 -0.79
N GLU A 88 -3.83 33.15 -1.76
CA GLU A 88 -3.34 31.78 -1.68
C GLU A 88 -2.34 31.65 -0.52
N ILE A 89 -2.48 30.60 0.31
CA ILE A 89 -1.59 30.34 1.44
C ILE A 89 -0.25 29.84 0.89
N THR A 90 0.80 30.66 0.95
CA THR A 90 2.12 30.36 0.39
C THR A 90 3.14 29.91 1.44
N SER A 91 2.89 30.18 2.73
CA SER A 91 3.80 29.85 3.83
C SER A 91 3.12 29.15 5.01
N GLU A 92 3.91 28.42 5.81
CA GLU A 92 3.42 27.80 7.05
C GLU A 92 2.94 28.84 8.08
N TRP A 93 3.56 30.02 8.09
CA TRP A 93 3.11 31.15 8.90
C TRP A 93 1.74 31.65 8.46
N GLU A 94 1.51 31.84 7.16
CA GLU A 94 0.20 32.20 6.62
C GLU A 94 -0.86 31.13 6.92
N ALA A 95 -0.50 29.85 6.88
CA ALA A 95 -1.38 28.76 7.26
C ALA A 95 -1.79 28.84 8.74
N LYS A 96 -0.85 29.19 9.64
CA LYS A 96 -1.13 29.41 11.07
C LYS A 96 -2.05 30.61 11.30
N VAL A 97 -1.83 31.70 10.56
CA VAL A 97 -2.65 32.92 10.64
C VAL A 97 -4.06 32.65 10.10
N ALA A 98 -4.19 32.00 8.95
CA ALA A 98 -5.47 31.59 8.38
C ALA A 98 -6.23 30.66 9.34
N ALA A 99 -5.55 29.68 9.95
CA ALA A 99 -6.17 28.80 10.93
C ALA A 99 -6.71 29.57 12.14
N TYR A 100 -5.98 30.60 12.61
CA TYR A 100 -6.44 31.45 13.71
C TYR A 100 -7.66 32.29 13.32
N GLN A 101 -7.64 32.90 12.12
CA GLN A 101 -8.75 33.70 11.62
C GLN A 101 -10.02 32.86 11.42
N ILE A 102 -9.88 31.70 10.78
CA ILE A 102 -11.01 30.77 10.55
C ILE A 102 -11.56 30.29 11.90
N PHE A 103 -10.71 29.88 12.83
CA PHE A 103 -11.16 29.41 14.14
C PHE A 103 -11.94 30.49 14.91
N ARG A 104 -11.49 31.74 14.86
CA ARG A 104 -12.16 32.87 15.53
C ARG A 104 -13.51 33.23 14.90
N ASN A 105 -13.63 33.04 13.58
CA ASN A 105 -14.85 33.35 12.85
C ASN A 105 -15.89 32.22 12.96
N VAL A 106 -15.45 30.97 13.10
CA VAL A 106 -16.34 29.80 13.21
C VAL A 106 -16.78 29.57 14.65
N ALA A 107 -15.89 29.66 15.64
CA ALA A 107 -16.25 29.49 17.04
C ALA A 107 -17.04 30.69 17.58
N LYS A 108 -18.10 30.43 18.35
CA LYS A 108 -18.84 31.50 19.07
C LYS A 108 -17.91 32.31 19.97
N HIS A 109 -18.16 33.62 20.09
CA HIS A 109 -17.37 34.56 20.88
C HIS A 109 -17.10 34.03 22.31
N GLY A 110 -15.81 33.94 22.69
CA GLY A 110 -15.37 33.50 24.02
C GLY A 110 -15.27 31.98 24.23
N ARG A 111 -15.63 31.14 23.25
CA ARG A 111 -15.51 29.68 23.36
C ARG A 111 -14.12 29.18 22.94
N LYS A 112 -13.67 28.09 23.58
CA LYS A 112 -12.35 27.45 23.33
C LYS A 112 -12.41 26.30 22.32
N TYR A 113 -13.60 25.95 21.84
CA TYR A 113 -13.88 24.80 20.98
C TYR A 113 -14.88 25.20 19.89
N ILE A 114 -14.79 24.56 18.72
CA ILE A 114 -15.82 24.58 17.68
C ILE A 114 -16.72 23.37 17.91
N GLU A 115 -18.03 23.59 17.95
CA GLU A 115 -19.06 22.54 18.08
C GLU A 115 -19.70 22.25 16.70
N GLU A 116 -20.36 21.12 16.55
CA GLU A 116 -21.03 20.73 15.30
C GLU A 116 -22.05 21.78 14.83
N ASP A 117 -22.79 22.37 15.79
CA ASP A 117 -23.74 23.45 15.55
C ASP A 117 -23.09 24.72 14.99
N ASP A 118 -21.81 24.95 15.28
CA ASP A 118 -21.06 26.09 14.76
C ASP A 118 -20.63 25.83 13.30
N LEU A 119 -20.40 24.57 12.93
CA LEU A 119 -20.08 24.15 11.56
C LEU A 119 -21.31 24.15 10.64
N PHE A 120 -22.49 23.75 11.14
CA PHE A 120 -23.74 23.75 10.35
C PHE A 120 -24.13 25.13 9.81
N ARG A 121 -23.57 26.22 10.36
CA ARG A 121 -23.77 27.59 9.85
C ARG A 121 -23.07 27.86 8.52
N PHE A 122 -22.00 27.11 8.24
CA PHE A 122 -21.14 27.34 7.08
C PHE A 122 -21.17 26.17 6.09
N MET A 123 -21.70 25.01 6.48
CA MET A 123 -21.66 23.79 5.68
C MET A 123 -22.84 22.86 5.97
N LYS A 124 -23.18 22.02 4.99
CA LYS A 124 -24.29 21.06 5.11
C LYS A 124 -23.94 19.94 6.08
N LYS A 125 -24.97 19.30 6.64
CA LYS A 125 -24.79 18.20 7.59
C LYS A 125 -23.92 17.06 7.04
N GLU A 126 -24.14 16.70 5.77
CA GLU A 126 -23.37 15.69 5.05
C GLU A 126 -21.86 15.99 5.00
N ASP A 127 -21.49 17.27 4.85
CA ASP A 127 -20.09 17.68 4.78
C ASP A 127 -19.43 17.72 6.17
N VAL A 128 -20.22 18.01 7.22
CA VAL A 128 -19.74 18.01 8.61
C VAL A 128 -19.42 16.59 9.07
N ASP A 129 -20.23 15.61 8.67
CA ASP A 129 -20.01 14.19 8.97
C ASP A 129 -18.70 13.66 8.33
N ILE A 130 -18.28 14.25 7.20
CA ILE A 130 -16.99 13.94 6.54
C ILE A 130 -15.82 14.67 7.23
N LEU A 131 -16.06 15.86 7.77
CA LEU A 131 -15.04 16.76 8.32
C LEU A 131 -14.64 16.40 9.75
N LEU A 132 -15.59 16.03 10.61
CA LEU A 132 -15.33 15.71 12.03
C LEU A 132 -14.31 14.56 12.23
N PRO A 133 -14.33 13.45 11.46
CA PRO A 133 -13.35 12.37 11.59
C PRO A 133 -11.91 12.79 11.31
N LEU A 134 -11.68 13.93 10.66
CA LEU A 134 -10.33 14.42 10.31
C LEU A 134 -9.61 15.08 11.49
N PHE A 135 -10.33 15.40 12.56
CA PHE A 135 -9.75 16.03 13.74
C PHE A 135 -9.61 15.00 14.86
N GLU A 136 -8.38 14.83 15.34
CA GLU A 136 -8.05 13.93 16.45
C GLU A 136 -8.93 14.22 17.68
N GLY A 137 -9.72 13.22 18.11
CA GLY A 137 -10.60 13.29 19.27
C GLY A 137 -11.95 13.97 19.04
N ALA A 138 -12.27 14.44 17.82
CA ALA A 138 -13.55 15.10 17.54
C ALA A 138 -14.72 14.11 17.41
N VAL A 139 -14.49 12.88 16.96
CA VAL A 139 -15.53 11.82 16.84
C VAL A 139 -16.13 11.44 18.20
N GLU A 140 -15.33 11.46 19.26
CA GLU A 140 -15.77 11.07 20.62
C GLU A 140 -16.35 12.25 21.41
N THR A 141 -15.93 13.48 21.11
CA THR A 141 -16.26 14.66 21.92
C THR A 141 -17.19 15.66 21.22
N GLY A 142 -17.42 15.52 19.92
CA GLY A 142 -18.19 16.47 19.09
C GLY A 142 -17.60 17.88 19.07
N LYS A 143 -16.32 18.03 19.46
CA LYS A 143 -15.68 19.33 19.74
C LYS A 143 -14.28 19.39 19.14
N ILE A 144 -14.02 20.44 18.37
CA ILE A 144 -12.71 20.69 17.77
C ILE A 144 -11.94 21.75 18.58
N LYS A 145 -10.78 21.37 19.12
CA LYS A 145 -9.85 22.26 19.83
C LYS A 145 -9.11 23.18 18.86
N ARG A 146 -8.76 24.39 19.32
CA ARG A 146 -7.94 25.35 18.55
C ARG A 146 -6.59 24.79 18.11
N SER A 147 -5.93 23.99 18.95
CA SER A 147 -4.65 23.34 18.62
C SER A 147 -4.80 22.31 17.51
N THR A 148 -5.82 21.46 17.60
CA THR A 148 -6.13 20.42 16.62
C THR A 148 -6.49 21.05 15.27
N PHE A 149 -7.33 22.09 15.28
CA PHE A 149 -7.69 22.83 14.06
C PHE A 149 -6.48 23.49 13.40
N LYS A 150 -5.62 24.16 14.19
CA LYS A 150 -4.37 24.76 13.69
C LYS A 150 -3.46 23.71 13.05
N ASN A 151 -3.24 22.59 13.72
CA ASN A 151 -2.38 21.53 13.21
C ASN A 151 -2.94 20.94 11.93
N TRP A 152 -4.25 20.74 11.84
CA TRP A 152 -4.91 20.24 10.64
C TRP A 152 -4.74 21.19 9.44
N VAL A 153 -4.97 22.49 9.61
CA VAL A 153 -4.79 23.48 8.51
C VAL A 153 -3.33 23.52 8.05
N VAL A 154 -2.38 23.48 8.99
CA VAL A 154 -0.95 23.43 8.66
C VAL A 154 -0.59 22.14 7.92
N ASN A 155 -1.08 20.99 8.39
CA ASN A 155 -0.82 19.70 7.74
C ASN A 155 -1.43 19.66 6.33
N ALA A 156 -2.67 20.15 6.15
CA ALA A 156 -3.30 20.25 4.83
C ALA A 156 -2.51 21.15 3.86
N TYR A 157 -1.91 22.24 4.35
CA TYR A 157 -0.99 23.07 3.54
C TYR A 157 0.29 22.30 3.18
N LEU A 158 0.91 21.61 4.13
CA LEU A 158 2.13 20.83 3.89
C LEU A 158 1.90 19.68 2.90
N GLU A 159 0.78 18.96 3.02
CA GLU A 159 0.35 17.92 2.08
C GLU A 159 0.09 18.49 0.68
N ARG A 160 -0.58 19.64 0.57
CA ARG A 160 -0.77 20.30 -0.73
C ARG A 160 0.57 20.71 -1.35
N LYS A 161 1.49 21.24 -0.54
CA LYS A 161 2.82 21.65 -0.99
C LYS A 161 3.65 20.47 -1.46
N SER A 162 3.62 19.35 -0.73
CA SER A 162 4.35 18.13 -1.11
C SER A 162 3.78 17.54 -2.41
N LEU A 163 2.46 17.48 -2.56
CA LEU A 163 1.81 17.03 -3.80
C LEU A 163 2.12 17.94 -5.00
N ALA A 164 2.10 19.26 -4.80
CA ALA A 164 2.45 20.22 -5.85
C ALA A 164 3.92 20.07 -6.29
N HIS A 165 4.83 19.83 -5.33
CA HIS A 165 6.23 19.55 -5.61
C HIS A 165 6.39 18.26 -6.42
N SER A 166 5.76 17.16 -5.99
CA SER A 166 5.82 15.87 -6.70
C SER A 166 5.26 15.96 -8.13
N LEU A 167 4.19 16.71 -8.35
CA LEU A 167 3.64 16.93 -9.70
C LEU A 167 4.59 17.75 -10.58
N ASN A 168 5.21 18.80 -10.05
CA ASN A 168 6.21 19.56 -10.79
C ASN A 168 7.43 18.71 -11.14
N ASP A 169 7.93 17.89 -10.20
CA ASP A 169 9.05 16.98 -10.45
C ASP A 169 8.74 16.00 -11.59
N THR A 170 7.53 15.43 -11.61
CA THR A 170 7.10 14.54 -12.71
C THR A 170 7.00 15.28 -14.04
N LYS A 171 6.51 16.52 -14.06
CA LYS A 171 6.44 17.35 -15.28
C LYS A 171 7.83 17.66 -15.82
N THR A 172 8.76 18.05 -14.94
CA THR A 172 10.15 18.32 -15.32
C THR A 172 10.84 17.06 -15.85
N ALA A 173 10.64 15.90 -15.22
CA ALA A 173 11.20 14.63 -15.71
C ALA A 173 10.67 14.26 -17.11
N ILE A 174 9.37 14.48 -17.37
CA ILE A 174 8.76 14.25 -18.69
C ILE A 174 9.31 15.22 -19.74
N GLU A 175 9.47 16.50 -19.38
CA GLU A 175 10.05 17.51 -20.28
C GLU A 175 11.50 17.18 -20.67
N GLU A 176 12.32 16.74 -19.71
CA GLU A 176 13.70 16.30 -19.99
C GLU A 176 13.74 15.03 -20.84
N LEU A 177 12.86 14.05 -20.59
CA LEU A 177 12.75 12.86 -21.44
C LEU A 177 12.36 13.23 -22.88
N ASN A 178 11.40 14.14 -23.05
CA ASN A 178 10.97 14.59 -24.37
C ASN A 178 12.09 15.33 -25.12
N LYS A 179 12.91 16.13 -24.41
CA LYS A 179 14.12 16.74 -25.00
C LYS A 179 15.11 15.69 -25.46
N LEU A 180 15.39 14.66 -24.66
CA LEU A 180 16.29 13.57 -25.04
C LEU A 180 15.80 12.81 -26.28
N VAL A 181 14.50 12.46 -26.32
CA VAL A 181 13.90 11.79 -27.48
C VAL A 181 13.95 12.72 -28.71
N SER A 182 13.68 14.02 -28.54
CA SER A 182 13.76 14.99 -29.64
C SER A 182 15.18 15.08 -30.22
N VAL A 183 16.22 15.10 -29.39
CA VAL A 183 17.62 15.09 -29.85
C VAL A 183 17.92 13.83 -30.67
N ILE A 184 17.48 12.65 -30.20
CA ILE A 184 17.67 11.38 -30.94
C ILE A 184 16.96 11.44 -32.30
N VAL A 185 15.70 11.91 -32.33
CA VAL A 185 14.93 12.04 -33.58
C VAL A 185 15.58 13.01 -34.56
N VAL A 186 16.11 14.14 -34.07
CA VAL A 186 16.83 15.12 -34.90
C VAL A 186 18.10 14.50 -35.48
N VAL A 187 18.90 13.80 -34.67
CA VAL A 187 20.11 13.11 -35.15
C VAL A 187 19.76 12.06 -36.22
N LEU A 188 18.74 11.24 -35.99
CA LEU A 188 18.26 10.26 -36.98
C LEU A 188 17.77 10.93 -38.26
N SER A 189 17.05 12.04 -38.14
CA SER A 189 16.55 12.82 -39.28
C SER A 189 17.71 13.40 -40.11
N ILE A 190 18.78 13.89 -39.47
CA ILE A 190 20.00 14.37 -40.16
C ILE A 190 20.66 13.22 -40.93
N ILE A 191 20.77 12.03 -40.31
CA ILE A 191 21.36 10.84 -40.97
C ILE A 191 20.54 10.45 -42.21
N VAL A 192 19.21 10.41 -42.11
CA VAL A 192 18.32 10.10 -43.24
C VAL A 192 18.40 11.17 -44.33
N TRP A 193 18.49 12.44 -43.95
CA TRP A 193 18.65 13.54 -44.91
C TRP A 193 19.98 13.47 -45.67
N LEU A 194 21.08 13.15 -44.97
CA LEU A 194 22.39 12.92 -45.59
C LEU A 194 22.36 11.73 -46.56
N LEU A 195 21.63 10.65 -46.23
CA LEU A 195 21.42 9.50 -47.11
C LEU A 195 20.69 9.89 -48.39
N MET A 196 19.64 10.73 -48.29
CA MET A 196 18.87 11.19 -49.45
C MET A 196 19.65 12.13 -50.38
N MET A 197 20.60 12.90 -49.84
CA MET A 197 21.44 13.81 -50.62
C MET A 197 22.62 13.12 -51.32
N GLU A 198 22.77 11.79 -51.19
CA GLU A 198 23.90 10.99 -51.72
C GLU A 198 25.29 11.49 -51.27
N LEU A 199 25.35 12.33 -50.22
CA LEU A 199 26.59 12.86 -49.65
C LEU A 199 27.31 11.84 -48.74
N LEU A 200 26.74 10.66 -48.53
CA LEU A 200 27.36 9.58 -47.76
C LEU A 200 28.49 8.92 -48.54
N THR A 201 29.66 9.53 -48.43
CA THR A 201 30.92 8.88 -48.80
C THR A 201 31.24 7.74 -47.83
N THR A 202 32.03 6.76 -48.28
CA THR A 202 32.50 5.63 -47.47
C THR A 202 33.20 6.09 -46.18
N GLN A 203 33.90 7.23 -46.21
CA GLN A 203 34.57 7.82 -45.05
C GLN A 203 33.57 8.26 -43.97
N ILE A 204 32.49 8.94 -44.36
CA ILE A 204 31.44 9.39 -43.43
C ILE A 204 30.70 8.19 -42.83
N LEU A 205 30.43 7.16 -43.65
CA LEU A 205 29.78 5.93 -43.16
C LEU A 205 30.63 5.21 -42.10
N VAL A 206 31.94 5.13 -42.31
CA VAL A 206 32.88 4.54 -41.34
C VAL A 206 32.90 5.35 -40.04
N LEU A 207 32.89 6.69 -40.12
CA LEU A 207 32.84 7.57 -38.95
C LEU A 207 31.53 7.42 -38.15
N ILE A 208 30.38 7.34 -38.83
CA ILE A 208 29.09 7.13 -38.16
C ILE A 208 29.05 5.74 -37.50
N SER A 209 29.53 4.71 -38.21
CA SER A 209 29.53 3.33 -37.73
C SER A 209 30.44 3.14 -36.51
N SER A 210 31.61 3.79 -36.49
CA SER A 210 32.51 3.74 -35.33
C SER A 210 31.88 4.43 -34.11
N GLN A 211 31.22 5.57 -34.30
CA GLN A 211 30.55 6.28 -33.21
C GLN A 211 29.33 5.49 -32.68
N LEU A 212 28.57 4.86 -33.57
CA LEU A 212 27.45 3.99 -33.20
C LEU A 212 27.94 2.78 -32.38
N LEU A 213 29.09 2.21 -32.74
CA LEU A 213 29.71 1.11 -31.99
C LEU A 213 30.10 1.56 -30.58
N LEU A 214 30.66 2.77 -30.42
CA LEU A 214 30.96 3.33 -29.10
C LEU A 214 29.69 3.50 -28.25
N VAL A 215 28.61 4.03 -28.82
CA VAL A 215 27.31 4.16 -28.13
C VAL A 215 26.76 2.78 -27.74
N ALA A 216 26.81 1.80 -28.64
CA ALA A 216 26.36 0.43 -28.36
C ALA A 216 27.20 -0.23 -27.26
N PHE A 217 28.51 0.02 -27.21
CA PHE A 217 29.37 -0.49 -26.13
C PHE A 217 29.06 0.17 -24.78
N MET A 218 28.84 1.49 -24.76
CA MET A 218 28.49 2.23 -23.54
C MET A 218 27.13 1.82 -22.97
N PHE A 219 26.10 1.70 -23.82
CA PHE A 219 24.72 1.43 -23.39
C PHE A 219 24.29 -0.04 -23.50
N GLY A 220 25.11 -0.90 -24.09
CA GLY A 220 24.76 -2.29 -24.37
C GLY A 220 24.38 -3.08 -23.12
N ASN A 221 25.08 -2.84 -22.01
CA ASN A 221 24.74 -3.49 -20.73
C ASN A 221 23.38 -3.04 -20.20
N THR A 222 23.04 -1.75 -20.33
CA THR A 222 21.73 -1.22 -19.93
C THR A 222 20.63 -1.81 -20.80
N ALA A 223 20.82 -1.83 -22.12
CA ALA A 223 19.86 -2.41 -23.07
C ALA A 223 19.64 -3.91 -22.79
N LYS A 224 20.71 -4.66 -22.54
CA LYS A 224 20.65 -6.08 -22.14
C LYS A 224 19.83 -6.25 -20.86
N THR A 225 20.13 -5.47 -19.83
CA THR A 225 19.43 -5.52 -18.52
C THR A 225 17.92 -5.28 -18.67
N VAL A 226 17.53 -4.29 -19.49
CA VAL A 226 16.12 -3.98 -19.77
C VAL A 226 15.45 -5.13 -20.53
N PHE A 227 16.12 -5.70 -21.52
CA PHE A 227 15.57 -6.80 -22.32
C PHE A 227 15.37 -8.07 -21.48
N GLU A 228 16.35 -8.42 -20.64
CA GLU A 228 16.22 -9.54 -19.70
C GLU A 228 15.05 -9.34 -18.72
N ALA A 229 14.87 -8.11 -18.22
CA ALA A 229 13.75 -7.76 -17.35
C ALA A 229 12.39 -7.94 -18.06
N ILE A 230 12.28 -7.49 -19.32
CA ILE A 230 11.06 -7.67 -20.14
C ILE A 230 10.76 -9.16 -20.37
N ILE A 231 11.76 -9.95 -20.77
CA ILE A 231 11.61 -11.41 -20.95
C ILE A 231 11.19 -12.06 -19.64
N PHE A 232 11.80 -11.68 -18.52
CA PHE A 232 11.47 -12.25 -17.21
C PHE A 232 10.00 -12.01 -16.84
N VAL A 233 9.52 -10.78 -16.99
CA VAL A 233 8.14 -10.42 -16.62
C VAL A 233 7.10 -11.00 -17.57
N PHE A 234 7.31 -10.92 -18.88
CA PHE A 234 6.27 -11.23 -19.87
C PHE A 234 6.37 -12.64 -20.47
N VAL A 235 7.57 -13.23 -20.52
CA VAL A 235 7.79 -14.52 -21.18
C VAL A 235 7.98 -15.64 -20.16
N MET A 236 8.95 -15.50 -19.25
CA MET A 236 9.19 -16.54 -18.23
C MET A 236 8.10 -16.55 -17.16
N HIS A 237 7.71 -15.36 -16.70
CA HIS A 237 6.55 -15.12 -15.84
C HIS A 237 6.40 -16.15 -14.68
N PRO A 238 7.40 -16.25 -13.78
CA PRO A 238 7.46 -17.30 -12.76
C PRO A 238 6.49 -17.11 -11.58
N PHE A 239 5.96 -15.91 -11.42
CA PHE A 239 5.01 -15.56 -10.36
C PHE A 239 4.12 -14.39 -10.77
N ASP A 240 3.00 -14.26 -10.07
CA ASP A 240 2.03 -13.17 -10.21
C ASP A 240 1.96 -12.30 -8.95
N VAL A 241 1.31 -11.15 -9.07
CA VAL A 241 0.99 -10.30 -7.91
C VAL A 241 0.12 -11.08 -6.92
N GLY A 242 0.54 -11.09 -5.65
CA GLY A 242 -0.08 -11.86 -4.58
C GLY A 242 0.53 -13.25 -4.36
N ASP A 243 1.38 -13.75 -5.25
CA ASP A 243 2.07 -15.02 -5.04
C ASP A 243 3.05 -14.90 -3.88
N ARG A 244 3.11 -15.94 -3.04
CA ARG A 244 4.12 -16.04 -2.00
C ARG A 244 5.31 -16.82 -2.53
N CYS A 245 6.48 -16.21 -2.45
CA CYS A 245 7.71 -16.74 -3.00
C CYS A 245 8.83 -16.79 -1.96
N VAL A 246 9.82 -17.65 -2.21
CA VAL A 246 11.10 -17.67 -1.50
C VAL A 246 12.19 -17.32 -2.50
N ILE A 247 12.90 -16.23 -2.19
CA ILE A 247 14.02 -15.72 -2.97
C ILE A 247 15.19 -15.57 -2.00
N ASP A 248 16.35 -16.13 -2.34
CA ASP A 248 17.54 -16.13 -1.48
C ASP A 248 17.28 -16.62 -0.03
N GLY A 249 16.34 -17.55 0.14
CA GLY A 249 15.94 -18.09 1.44
C GLY A 249 14.97 -17.22 2.25
N VAL A 250 14.60 -16.04 1.77
CA VAL A 250 13.64 -15.15 2.44
C VAL A 250 12.25 -15.34 1.85
N GLN A 251 11.25 -15.59 2.71
CA GLN A 251 9.85 -15.71 2.29
C GLN A 251 9.20 -14.33 2.20
N MET A 252 8.62 -14.02 1.05
CA MET A 252 7.98 -12.73 0.77
C MET A 252 6.76 -12.94 -0.13
N THR A 253 5.88 -11.95 -0.19
CA THR A 253 4.73 -11.94 -1.11
C THR A 253 4.94 -10.87 -2.17
N VAL A 254 4.62 -11.17 -3.43
CA VAL A 254 4.69 -10.19 -4.53
C VAL A 254 3.63 -9.13 -4.31
N GLU A 255 4.02 -7.88 -4.12
CA GLU A 255 3.10 -6.75 -3.94
C GLU A 255 2.82 -6.04 -5.27
N GLU A 256 3.88 -5.72 -6.01
CA GLU A 256 3.79 -4.98 -7.27
C GLU A 256 4.82 -5.51 -8.27
N MET A 257 4.44 -5.61 -9.54
CA MET A 257 5.33 -5.98 -10.64
C MET A 257 5.46 -4.82 -11.62
N ASN A 258 6.65 -4.24 -11.72
CA ASN A 258 7.00 -3.26 -12.74
C ASN A 258 7.85 -3.93 -13.83
N ILE A 259 8.09 -3.22 -14.93
CA ILE A 259 8.88 -3.75 -16.06
C ILE A 259 10.33 -4.04 -15.64
N LEU A 260 10.95 -3.13 -14.89
CA LEU A 260 12.37 -3.24 -14.51
C LEU A 260 12.58 -3.81 -13.11
N THR A 261 11.58 -3.67 -12.23
CA THR A 261 11.68 -4.06 -10.82
C THR A 261 10.42 -4.77 -10.35
N THR A 262 10.55 -5.64 -9.36
CA THR A 262 9.42 -6.23 -8.63
C THR A 262 9.54 -5.83 -7.16
N VAL A 263 8.42 -5.45 -6.57
CA VAL A 263 8.29 -5.10 -5.15
C VAL A 263 7.70 -6.27 -4.40
N PHE A 264 8.41 -6.72 -3.38
CA PHE A 264 7.98 -7.77 -2.49
C PHE A 264 7.67 -7.19 -1.11
N LEU A 265 6.66 -7.75 -0.46
CA LEU A 265 6.33 -7.45 0.93
C LEU A 265 6.77 -8.62 1.81
N ARG A 266 7.62 -8.33 2.80
CA ARG A 266 8.03 -9.29 3.82
C ARG A 266 7.00 -9.35 4.94
N TYR A 267 7.08 -10.39 5.78
CA TYR A 267 6.15 -10.63 6.90
C TYR A 267 6.07 -9.49 7.94
N ASP A 268 7.07 -8.62 8.00
CA ASP A 268 7.15 -7.43 8.86
C ASP A 268 6.64 -6.15 8.16
N ASN A 269 6.00 -6.31 6.99
CA ASN A 269 5.58 -5.23 6.08
C ASN A 269 6.73 -4.40 5.50
N GLU A 270 7.98 -4.91 5.53
CA GLU A 270 9.09 -4.29 4.81
C GLU A 270 8.92 -4.49 3.29
N LYS A 271 9.02 -3.39 2.53
CA LYS A 271 9.03 -3.43 1.05
C LYS A 271 10.45 -3.67 0.56
N ILE A 272 10.63 -4.72 -0.23
CA ILE A 272 11.92 -5.13 -0.79
C ILE A 272 11.85 -5.06 -2.31
N PHE A 273 12.76 -4.27 -2.90
CA PHE A 273 12.81 -4.03 -4.34
C PHE A 273 13.87 -4.90 -4.99
N TYR A 274 13.48 -5.69 -5.97
CA TYR A 274 14.40 -6.49 -6.77
C TYR A 274 14.40 -6.04 -8.23
N PRO A 275 15.58 -5.82 -8.85
CA PRO A 275 15.69 -5.72 -10.30
C PRO A 275 15.30 -7.04 -10.96
N ASN A 276 14.43 -6.99 -11.96
CA ASN A 276 13.93 -8.20 -12.64
C ASN A 276 15.05 -8.95 -13.39
N SER A 277 16.05 -8.22 -13.90
CA SER A 277 17.27 -8.82 -14.47
C SER A 277 18.04 -9.67 -13.45
N SER A 278 18.07 -9.25 -12.17
CA SER A 278 18.68 -10.05 -11.11
C SER A 278 17.82 -11.26 -10.77
N LEU A 279 16.50 -11.10 -10.66
CA LEU A 279 15.57 -12.21 -10.39
C LEU A 279 15.66 -13.30 -11.47
N ALA A 280 15.88 -12.93 -12.73
CA ALA A 280 16.06 -13.88 -13.83
C ALA A 280 17.22 -14.86 -13.63
N THR A 281 18.19 -14.51 -12.79
CA THR A 281 19.38 -15.35 -12.49
C THR A 281 19.24 -16.14 -11.18
N LYS A 282 18.18 -15.89 -10.39
CA LYS A 282 18.02 -16.46 -9.05
C LYS A 282 17.02 -17.61 -9.04
N PRO A 283 17.23 -18.63 -8.20
CA PRO A 283 16.21 -19.64 -7.96
C PRO A 283 15.02 -19.03 -7.22
N ILE A 284 13.82 -19.22 -7.75
CA ILE A 284 12.58 -18.70 -7.17
C ILE A 284 11.69 -19.89 -6.80
N SER A 285 11.37 -20.02 -5.52
CA SER A 285 10.36 -21.00 -5.06
C SER A 285 9.01 -20.32 -4.96
N ASN A 286 7.98 -20.81 -5.64
CA ASN A 286 6.64 -20.24 -5.63
C ASN A 286 5.66 -21.19 -4.93
N PHE A 287 5.04 -20.74 -3.84
CA PHE A 287 4.10 -21.56 -3.07
C PHE A 287 2.74 -21.72 -3.75
N TYR A 288 2.24 -20.67 -4.42
CA TYR A 288 0.94 -20.72 -5.11
C TYR A 288 0.95 -21.73 -6.26
N ARG A 289 2.04 -21.75 -7.03
CA ARG A 289 2.23 -22.65 -8.18
C ARG A 289 2.68 -24.06 -7.77
N SER A 290 2.97 -24.28 -6.49
CA SER A 290 3.35 -25.60 -5.98
C SER A 290 2.11 -26.48 -5.73
N PRO A 291 2.23 -27.81 -5.90
CA PRO A 291 1.21 -28.74 -5.47
C PRO A 291 1.15 -28.81 -3.93
N GLU A 292 0.37 -29.76 -3.42
CA GLU A 292 0.32 -30.10 -2.00
C GLU A 292 1.73 -30.32 -1.41
N MET A 293 1.99 -29.69 -0.26
CA MET A 293 3.34 -29.62 0.31
C MET A 293 3.46 -30.41 1.61
N SER A 294 4.68 -30.85 1.91
CA SER A 294 5.01 -31.57 3.14
C SER A 294 5.57 -30.65 4.21
N ASP A 295 5.32 -30.98 5.47
CA ASP A 295 5.88 -30.31 6.64
C ASP A 295 6.57 -31.33 7.56
N THR A 296 7.50 -30.84 8.38
CA THR A 296 8.28 -31.68 9.29
C THR A 296 8.15 -31.17 10.72
N VAL A 297 7.79 -32.04 11.65
CA VAL A 297 7.79 -31.76 13.08
C VAL A 297 8.91 -32.54 13.74
N GLU A 298 9.90 -31.82 14.23
CA GLU A 298 11.04 -32.41 14.95
C GLU A 298 10.82 -32.30 16.44
N PHE A 299 11.06 -33.39 17.16
CA PHE A 299 10.95 -33.43 18.62
C PHE A 299 11.99 -34.38 19.20
N SER A 300 12.16 -34.34 20.51
CA SER A 300 13.13 -35.18 21.20
C SER A 300 12.48 -35.90 22.36
N VAL A 301 12.88 -37.14 22.57
CA VAL A 301 12.43 -37.98 23.68
C VAL A 301 13.65 -38.54 24.42
N ASP A 302 13.46 -38.96 25.66
CA ASP A 302 14.51 -39.64 26.42
C ASP A 302 14.95 -40.93 25.72
N VAL A 303 16.25 -41.21 25.68
CA VAL A 303 16.78 -42.47 25.15
C VAL A 303 16.21 -43.69 25.88
N SER A 304 15.81 -43.53 27.14
CA SER A 304 15.23 -44.60 27.96
C SER A 304 13.79 -44.94 27.57
N THR A 305 13.20 -44.19 26.63
CA THR A 305 11.84 -44.45 26.14
C THR A 305 11.81 -45.83 25.46
N SER A 306 10.92 -46.70 25.94
CA SER A 306 10.83 -48.06 25.41
C SER A 306 10.42 -48.08 23.94
N ILE A 307 10.87 -49.11 23.22
CA ILE A 307 10.50 -49.32 21.81
C ILE A 307 8.98 -49.51 21.67
N GLU A 308 8.34 -50.11 22.67
CA GLU A 308 6.89 -50.28 22.74
C GLU A 308 6.15 -48.94 22.80
N SER A 309 6.60 -48.00 23.65
CA SER A 309 6.02 -46.66 23.71
C SER A 309 6.20 -45.89 22.42
N ILE A 310 7.33 -46.07 21.71
CA ILE A 310 7.56 -45.48 20.38
C ILE A 310 6.64 -46.10 19.34
N GLY A 311 6.40 -47.41 19.40
CA GLY A 311 5.43 -48.11 18.55
C GLY A 311 4.01 -47.61 18.79
N ALA A 312 3.61 -47.44 20.06
CA ALA A 312 2.32 -46.87 20.45
C ALA A 312 2.17 -45.43 19.96
N LEU A 313 3.23 -44.62 20.07
CA LEU A 313 3.29 -43.25 19.54
C LEU A 313 3.02 -43.22 18.02
N LYS A 314 3.74 -44.06 17.24
CA LYS A 314 3.53 -44.17 15.79
C LYS A 314 2.07 -44.52 15.45
N SER A 315 1.50 -45.50 16.15
CA SER A 315 0.12 -45.95 15.94
C SER A 315 -0.92 -44.87 16.28
N ARG A 316 -0.72 -44.13 17.37
CA ARG A 316 -1.61 -43.01 17.77
C ARG A 316 -1.55 -41.85 16.80
N ILE A 317 -0.34 -41.48 16.34
CA ILE A 317 -0.17 -40.43 15.31
C ILE A 317 -0.86 -40.85 14.01
N LYS A 318 -0.66 -42.09 13.57
CA LYS A 318 -1.31 -42.64 12.37
C LYS A 318 -2.83 -42.53 12.46
N ALA A 319 -3.41 -42.98 13.56
CA ALA A 319 -4.86 -42.92 13.79
C ALA A 319 -5.38 -41.47 13.76
N TYR A 320 -4.64 -40.51 14.34
CA TYR A 320 -5.00 -39.11 14.29
C TYR A 320 -4.97 -38.54 12.86
N LEU A 321 -3.90 -38.80 12.10
CA LEU A 321 -3.79 -38.32 10.73
C LEU A 321 -4.87 -38.91 9.82
N GLU A 322 -5.19 -40.20 9.99
CA GLU A 322 -6.28 -40.88 9.29
C GLU A 322 -7.67 -40.37 9.71
N SER A 323 -7.83 -39.82 10.92
CA SER A 323 -9.10 -39.19 11.34
C SER A 323 -9.34 -37.83 10.66
N LYS A 324 -8.28 -37.16 10.19
CA LYS A 324 -8.34 -35.81 9.59
C LYS A 324 -7.85 -35.81 8.13
N LEU A 325 -8.41 -36.68 7.30
CA LEU A 325 -8.07 -36.77 5.85
C LEU A 325 -8.31 -35.48 5.06
N GLN A 326 -9.13 -34.55 5.56
CA GLN A 326 -9.29 -33.24 4.94
C GLN A 326 -8.03 -32.38 5.06
N HIS A 327 -7.23 -32.57 6.11
CA HIS A 327 -6.04 -31.77 6.39
C HIS A 327 -4.74 -32.45 5.94
N TRP A 328 -4.71 -33.78 6.04
CA TRP A 328 -3.50 -34.59 5.88
C TRP A 328 -3.69 -35.69 4.86
N ARG A 329 -2.65 -35.96 4.08
CA ARG A 329 -2.59 -37.16 3.25
C ARG A 329 -2.24 -38.38 4.11
N PRO A 330 -2.71 -39.59 3.74
CA PRO A 330 -2.41 -40.81 4.50
C PRO A 330 -0.93 -41.15 4.59
N ALA A 331 -0.11 -40.72 3.61
CA ALA A 331 1.32 -40.96 3.62
C ALA A 331 2.02 -40.06 4.65
N HIS A 332 2.55 -40.67 5.70
CA HIS A 332 3.36 -40.02 6.74
C HIS A 332 4.48 -40.97 7.17
N SER A 333 5.57 -40.41 7.68
CA SER A 333 6.69 -41.21 8.19
C SER A 333 7.24 -40.60 9.47
N MET A 334 7.59 -41.45 10.44
CA MET A 334 8.29 -41.03 11.65
C MET A 334 9.62 -41.77 11.72
N VAL A 335 10.70 -41.00 11.71
CA VAL A 335 12.07 -41.52 11.71
C VAL A 335 12.80 -41.05 12.96
N VAL A 336 13.69 -41.92 13.45
CA VAL A 336 14.70 -41.52 14.43
C VAL A 336 15.86 -40.94 13.64
N LYS A 337 16.21 -39.68 13.91
CA LYS A 337 17.30 -38.98 13.21
C LYS A 337 18.66 -39.34 13.79
N GLU A 338 18.81 -39.18 15.10
CA GLU A 338 20.06 -39.40 15.81
C GLU A 338 19.82 -39.59 17.31
N ILE A 339 20.82 -40.14 18.01
CA ILE A 339 20.92 -40.13 19.47
C ILE A 339 22.02 -39.15 19.84
N GLU A 340 21.62 -38.04 20.47
CA GLU A 340 22.50 -36.96 20.92
C GLU A 340 22.87 -37.19 22.40
N ASN A 341 24.17 -37.09 22.72
CA ASN A 341 24.72 -37.21 24.08
C ASN A 341 24.33 -38.49 24.84
N VAL A 342 23.92 -39.54 24.11
CA VAL A 342 23.49 -40.84 24.66
C VAL A 342 22.27 -40.75 25.59
N ASN A 343 21.60 -39.59 25.70
CA ASN A 343 20.43 -39.41 26.56
C ASN A 343 19.20 -38.86 25.81
N LYS A 344 19.41 -38.28 24.62
CA LYS A 344 18.37 -37.60 23.84
C LYS A 344 18.23 -38.25 22.48
N MET A 345 17.08 -38.82 22.20
CA MET A 345 16.76 -39.34 20.87
C MET A 345 15.97 -38.28 20.09
N LYS A 346 16.52 -37.82 18.97
CA LYS A 346 15.83 -36.87 18.06
C LYS A 346 14.99 -37.64 17.06
N LEU A 347 13.71 -37.29 16.95
CA LEU A 347 12.78 -37.85 15.97
C LEU A 347 12.25 -36.76 15.06
N ALA A 348 11.91 -37.14 13.84
CA ALA A 348 11.23 -36.30 12.88
C ALA A 348 9.98 -37.01 12.36
N LEU A 349 8.85 -36.30 12.44
CA LEU A 349 7.59 -36.68 11.82
C LEU A 349 7.43 -35.88 10.52
N TYR A 350 7.42 -36.58 9.39
CA TYR A 350 7.11 -36.04 8.08
C TYR A 350 5.64 -36.27 7.76
N VAL A 351 4.93 -35.19 7.46
CA VAL A 351 3.50 -35.20 7.13
C VAL A 351 3.26 -34.44 5.84
N ASN A 352 2.30 -34.91 5.05
CA ASN A 352 1.92 -34.28 3.80
C ASN A 352 0.59 -33.55 4.00
N HIS A 353 0.56 -32.24 3.77
CA HIS A 353 -0.67 -31.46 3.80
C HIS A 353 -1.49 -31.70 2.53
N THR A 354 -2.80 -31.48 2.61
CA THR A 354 -3.69 -31.39 1.43
C THR A 354 -3.69 -30.02 0.76
N ILE A 355 -2.86 -29.09 1.23
CA ILE A 355 -2.75 -27.72 0.73
C ILE A 355 -1.30 -27.41 0.36
N ASN A 356 -1.11 -26.43 -0.52
CA ASN A 356 0.18 -25.75 -0.64
C ASN A 356 0.34 -24.70 0.48
N PHE A 357 1.50 -24.06 0.54
CA PHE A 357 1.83 -23.11 1.61
C PHE A 357 1.62 -21.64 1.23
N GLN A 358 0.75 -21.39 0.24
CA GLN A 358 0.36 -20.02 -0.13
C GLN A 358 -0.30 -19.32 1.06
N ASN A 359 -1.33 -19.95 1.66
CA ASN A 359 -1.91 -19.44 2.90
C ASN A 359 -1.09 -19.91 4.11
N TYR A 360 -0.27 -19.00 4.64
CA TYR A 360 0.56 -19.30 5.81
C TYR A 360 -0.25 -19.55 7.08
N GLY A 361 -1.37 -18.85 7.25
CA GLY A 361 -2.21 -18.97 8.43
C GLY A 361 -2.78 -20.37 8.56
N ASP A 362 -3.35 -20.90 7.48
CA ASP A 362 -3.91 -22.26 7.45
C ASP A 362 -2.84 -23.32 7.70
N LYS A 363 -1.67 -23.17 7.07
CA LYS A 363 -0.51 -24.04 7.32
C LYS A 363 -0.16 -24.06 8.80
N ASN A 364 0.04 -22.89 9.41
CA ASN A 364 0.46 -22.78 10.81
C ASN A 364 -0.62 -23.26 11.78
N SER A 365 -1.90 -23.01 11.49
CA SER A 365 -3.01 -23.51 12.28
C SER A 365 -3.01 -25.05 12.32
N ARG A 366 -2.95 -25.69 11.15
CA ARG A 366 -2.87 -27.17 11.03
C ARG A 366 -1.64 -27.72 11.75
N ARG A 367 -0.48 -27.08 11.60
CA ARG A 367 0.75 -27.48 12.31
C ARG A 367 0.57 -27.36 13.83
N SER A 368 -0.01 -26.25 14.31
CA SER A 368 -0.25 -26.03 15.74
C SER A 368 -1.17 -27.11 16.33
N GLU A 369 -2.27 -27.43 15.65
CA GLU A 369 -3.15 -28.53 16.05
C GLU A 369 -2.41 -29.86 16.15
N LEU A 370 -1.58 -30.20 15.14
CA LEU A 370 -0.78 -31.43 15.16
C LEU A 370 0.19 -31.46 16.36
N VAL A 371 0.87 -30.35 16.64
CA VAL A 371 1.80 -30.25 17.78
C VAL A 371 1.08 -30.39 19.12
N LEU A 372 -0.11 -29.80 19.26
CA LEU A 372 -0.94 -29.95 20.46
C LEU A 372 -1.46 -31.37 20.66
N GLU A 373 -1.79 -32.07 19.58
CA GLU A 373 -2.17 -33.49 19.65
C GLU A 373 -0.97 -34.39 19.98
N LEU A 374 0.22 -34.09 19.44
CA LEU A 374 1.46 -34.76 19.85
C LEU A 374 1.71 -34.59 21.36
N LYS A 375 1.51 -33.39 21.91
CA LYS A 375 1.60 -33.15 23.35
C LYS A 375 0.67 -34.07 24.14
N LYS A 376 -0.60 -34.19 23.76
CA LYS A 376 -1.57 -35.07 24.43
C LYS A 376 -1.12 -36.54 24.37
N ILE A 377 -0.66 -37.00 23.20
CA ILE A 377 -0.16 -38.38 23.04
C ILE A 377 1.06 -38.63 23.92
N PHE A 378 1.98 -37.66 24.06
CA PHE A 378 3.12 -37.80 24.97
C PHE A 378 2.70 -37.90 26.43
N GLU A 379 1.71 -37.11 26.86
CA GLU A 379 1.17 -37.15 28.23
C GLU A 379 0.50 -38.51 28.51
N ASP A 380 -0.31 -39.01 27.59
CA ASP A 380 -1.01 -40.30 27.70
C ASP A 380 -0.04 -41.49 27.75
N LEU A 381 1.05 -41.44 26.97
CA LEU A 381 2.05 -42.51 26.90
C LEU A 381 3.16 -42.36 27.96
N GLY A 382 3.13 -41.30 28.77
CA GLY A 382 4.17 -41.01 29.76
C GLY A 382 5.55 -40.71 29.15
N ILE A 383 5.59 -40.28 27.88
CA ILE A 383 6.84 -39.95 27.18
C ILE A 383 7.33 -38.60 27.70
N LYS A 384 8.52 -38.60 28.29
CA LYS A 384 9.15 -37.42 28.88
C LYS A 384 10.56 -37.23 28.33
N TYR A 385 11.09 -36.03 28.53
CA TYR A 385 12.49 -35.72 28.30
C TYR A 385 13.10 -35.23 29.60
N HIS A 386 14.23 -35.83 30.01
CA HIS A 386 14.98 -35.40 31.18
C HIS A 386 16.26 -34.67 30.74
N LEU A 387 16.58 -33.59 31.46
CA LEU A 387 17.88 -32.94 31.32
C LEU A 387 18.99 -33.84 31.86
N LEU A 388 20.20 -33.66 31.34
CA LEU A 388 21.38 -34.33 31.87
C LEU A 388 21.56 -33.97 33.36
N PRO A 389 21.91 -34.93 34.24
CA PRO A 389 22.30 -34.63 35.60
C PRO A 389 23.46 -33.62 35.59
N GLN A 390 23.29 -32.49 36.27
CA GLN A 390 24.35 -31.48 36.41
C GLN A 390 25.15 -31.75 37.69
N GLU A 391 26.47 -31.85 37.56
CA GLU A 391 27.37 -31.93 38.72
C GLU A 391 27.39 -30.57 39.42
N VAL A 392 26.84 -30.50 40.64
CA VAL A 392 26.90 -29.30 41.48
C VAL A 392 28.05 -29.44 42.47
N ARG A 393 29.16 -28.74 42.22
CA ARG A 393 30.29 -28.65 43.17
C ARG A 393 30.02 -27.55 44.18
N LEU A 394 29.66 -27.93 45.41
CA LEU A 394 29.50 -27.01 46.52
C LEU A 394 30.85 -26.85 47.24
N SER A 395 31.46 -25.66 47.17
CA SER A 395 32.61 -25.29 47.99
C SER A 395 32.17 -24.37 49.13
N TYR A 396 32.42 -24.80 50.37
CA TYR A 396 32.17 -23.98 51.55
C TYR A 396 33.32 -22.99 51.74
N VAL A 397 33.04 -21.69 51.60
CA VAL A 397 33.99 -20.63 51.94
C VAL A 397 33.69 -20.20 53.38
N ALA A 398 34.47 -20.70 54.34
CA ALA A 398 34.40 -20.23 55.72
C ALA A 398 34.85 -18.76 55.77
N GLY A 399 33.97 -17.87 56.22
CA GLY A 399 34.32 -16.47 56.46
C GLY A 399 35.39 -16.37 57.54
N HIS A 400 36.56 -15.84 57.20
CA HIS A 400 37.54 -15.41 58.18
C HIS A 400 36.96 -14.22 58.97
N HIS A 401 36.47 -14.48 60.18
CA HIS A 401 36.31 -13.46 61.19
C HIS A 401 37.66 -13.29 61.90
N LEU A 402 38.28 -12.13 61.70
CA LEU A 402 39.29 -11.54 62.58
C LEU A 402 38.90 -10.09 62.87
#